data_AF-A0A6L9MN43-F1
#
_entry.id   AF-A0A6L9MN43-F1
#
_cell.length_a   1.000
_cell.length_b   1.000
_cell.length_c   1.000
_cell.angle_alpha   90.00
_cell.angle_beta   90.00
_cell.angle_gamma   90.00
#
_symmetry.space_group_name_H-M   'P 1'
#
loop_
_entity.id
_entity.type
_entity.pdbx_description
1 polymer ?
#
loop_
_entity_poly.entity_id
_entity_poly.type
_entity_poly.pdbx_seq_one_letter_code
_entity_poly.pdbx_strand_id
1 'polypeptide(L)'
;MTILPWGRAVAWIMLAIAIIANILGYTSSLYQQWWWFDRVLHGYTLWAGTLWLGVFVFAPVIRPEHARSLRAFLVILAVGVAVGALWEIAEWAFDQFASGDVIKGKQDTILDIIMDTLGALLAAAMTMASVDRRDHPRI
;
A
#
# COMPACT_ATOMS: atom_id res chain seq x y z
N MET A 1 -22.03 9.04 -0.96
CA MET A 1 -20.69 8.84 -0.39
C MET A 1 -19.68 9.33 -1.41
N THR A 2 -18.98 10.40 -1.08
CA THR A 2 -17.98 11.01 -1.93
C THR A 2 -16.61 10.93 -1.26
N ILE A 3 -15.56 10.74 -2.06
CA ILE A 3 -14.19 10.88 -1.56
C ILE A 3 -13.82 12.35 -1.60
N LEU A 4 -13.29 12.85 -0.49
CA LEU A 4 -12.82 14.22 -0.38
C LEU A 4 -11.71 14.48 -1.42
N PRO A 5 -11.70 15.66 -2.08
CA PRO A 5 -10.73 15.95 -3.15
C PRO A 5 -9.27 15.74 -2.73
N TRP A 6 -8.94 16.06 -1.48
CA TRP A 6 -7.59 15.85 -0.94
C TRP A 6 -7.20 14.37 -0.92
N GLY A 7 -8.14 13.46 -0.62
CA GLY A 7 -7.85 12.03 -0.55
C GLY A 7 -7.46 11.45 -1.90
N ARG A 8 -8.15 11.89 -2.97
CA ARG A 8 -7.83 11.52 -4.35
C ARG A 8 -6.47 12.06 -4.77
N ALA A 9 -6.19 13.32 -4.47
CA ALA A 9 -4.91 13.96 -4.82
C ALA A 9 -3.74 13.29 -4.10
N VAL A 10 -3.86 13.06 -2.79
CA VAL A 10 -2.83 12.41 -1.98
C VAL A 10 -2.56 10.98 -2.47
N ALA A 11 -3.60 10.19 -2.75
CA ALA A 11 -3.44 8.84 -3.27
C ALA A 11 -2.64 8.79 -4.58
N TRP A 12 -2.92 9.69 -5.53
CA TRP A 12 -2.16 9.77 -6.79
C TRP A 12 -0.72 10.23 -6.59
N ILE A 13 -0.51 11.27 -5.78
CA ILE A 13 0.82 11.82 -5.51
C ILE A 13 1.71 10.76 -4.85
N MET A 14 1.19 10.08 -3.82
CA MET A 14 1.93 9.03 -3.12
C MET A 14 2.26 7.86 -4.05
N LEU A 15 1.32 7.43 -4.88
CA LEU A 15 1.56 6.35 -5.84
C LEU A 15 2.65 6.74 -6.85
N ALA A 16 2.63 7.97 -7.37
CA ALA A 16 3.66 8.46 -8.26
C ALA A 16 5.05 8.48 -7.59
N ILE A 17 5.12 8.94 -6.34
CA ILE A 17 6.37 8.94 -5.56
C ILE A 17 6.86 7.51 -5.35
N ALA A 18 5.98 6.56 -5.01
CA ALA A 18 6.35 5.16 -4.79
C ALA A 18 6.96 4.54 -6.06
N ILE A 19 6.33 4.75 -7.22
CA ILE A 19 6.82 4.27 -8.51
C ILE A 19 8.18 4.88 -8.83
N ILE A 20 8.32 6.21 -8.71
CA ILE A 20 9.57 6.91 -8.98
C ILE A 20 10.68 6.43 -8.05
N ALA A 21 10.39 6.27 -6.75
CA ALA A 21 11.36 5.81 -5.76
C ALA A 21 11.83 4.38 -6.03
N ASN A 22 10.94 3.47 -6.45
CA ASN A 22 11.31 2.11 -6.86
C ASN A 22 12.22 2.10 -8.08
N ILE A 23 11.88 2.89 -9.12
CA ILE A 23 12.71 3.02 -10.32
C ILE A 23 14.09 3.57 -9.96
N LEU A 24 14.13 4.68 -9.21
CA LEU A 24 15.39 5.29 -8.77
C LEU A 24 16.21 4.37 -7.88
N GLY A 25 15.55 3.53 -7.08
CA GLY A 25 16.19 2.51 -6.25
C GLY A 25 17.05 1.56 -7.08
N TYR A 26 16.52 1.10 -8.21
CA TYR A 26 17.26 0.23 -9.13
C TYR A 26 18.26 1.00 -9.98
N THR A 27 17.86 2.11 -10.61
CA THR A 27 18.74 2.85 -11.54
C THR A 27 19.93 3.51 -10.86
N SER A 28 19.83 3.75 -9.55
CA SER A 28 20.88 4.41 -8.75
C SER A 28 21.52 3.47 -7.71
N SER A 29 21.25 2.16 -7.80
CA SER A 29 21.76 1.13 -6.89
C SER A 29 21.51 1.39 -5.39
N LEU A 30 20.38 2.02 -5.04
CA LEU A 30 20.08 2.38 -3.64
C LEU A 30 19.78 1.16 -2.78
N TYR A 31 19.18 0.11 -3.36
CA TYR A 31 18.91 -1.16 -2.69
C TYR A 31 20.20 -1.84 -2.20
N GLN A 32 21.30 -1.71 -2.96
CA GLN A 32 22.60 -2.26 -2.59
C GLN A 32 23.38 -1.33 -1.67
N GLN A 33 23.19 -0.01 -1.81
CA GLN A 33 23.95 0.99 -1.07
C GLN A 33 23.46 1.17 0.37
N TRP A 34 22.15 1.08 0.62
CA TRP A 34 21.54 1.41 1.90
C TRP A 34 20.69 0.26 2.43
N TRP A 35 21.16 -0.41 3.48
CA TRP A 35 20.51 -1.61 4.06
C TRP A 35 19.06 -1.40 4.55
N TRP A 36 18.66 -0.17 4.83
CA TRP A 36 17.31 0.17 5.32
C TRP A 36 16.36 0.62 4.21
N PHE A 37 16.89 0.93 3.02
CA PHE A 37 16.13 1.56 1.94
C PHE A 37 14.97 0.68 1.49
N ASP A 38 15.26 -0.61 1.28
CA ASP A 38 14.31 -1.64 0.90
C ASP A 38 13.07 -1.63 1.80
N ARG A 39 13.29 -1.81 3.10
CA ARG A 39 12.26 -1.87 4.15
C ARG A 39 11.40 -0.61 4.20
N VAL A 40 12.02 0.56 4.12
CA VAL A 40 11.30 1.84 4.11
C VAL A 40 10.45 1.95 2.85
N LEU A 41 11.00 1.53 1.71
CA LEU A 41 10.34 1.62 0.43
C LEU A 41 9.19 0.62 0.32
N HIS A 42 9.30 -0.58 0.90
CA HIS A 42 8.20 -1.52 1.08
C HIS A 42 7.03 -0.88 1.81
N GLY A 43 7.29 -0.38 3.04
CA GLY A 43 6.24 0.25 3.84
C GLY A 43 5.60 1.45 3.13
N TYR A 44 6.38 2.27 2.42
CA TYR A 44 5.85 3.40 1.65
C TYR A 44 5.05 2.95 0.42
N THR A 45 5.55 1.97 -0.32
CA THR A 45 4.92 1.48 -1.56
C THR A 45 3.58 0.84 -1.26
N LEU A 46 3.52 0.00 -0.22
CA LEU A 46 2.26 -0.62 0.19
C LEU A 46 1.32 0.37 0.86
N TRP A 47 1.82 1.40 1.54
CA TRP A 47 0.98 2.51 1.98
C TRP A 47 0.33 3.24 0.80
N ALA A 48 1.14 3.64 -0.20
CA ALA A 48 0.65 4.36 -1.37
C ALA A 48 -0.31 3.51 -2.21
N GLY A 49 0.07 2.27 -2.52
CA GLY A 49 -0.72 1.35 -3.34
C GLY A 49 -2.03 0.96 -2.66
N THR A 50 -2.00 0.59 -1.38
CA THR A 50 -3.21 0.24 -0.63
C THR A 50 -4.13 1.45 -0.45
N LEU A 51 -3.58 2.66 -0.27
CA LEU A 51 -4.39 3.88 -0.19
C LEU A 51 -5.08 4.14 -1.53
N TRP A 52 -4.37 3.96 -2.64
CA TRP A 52 -4.93 4.11 -3.97
C TRP A 52 -6.06 3.11 -4.20
N LEU A 53 -5.86 1.83 -3.88
CA LEU A 53 -6.92 0.81 -3.94
C LEU A 53 -8.09 1.16 -3.02
N GLY A 54 -7.79 1.61 -1.79
CA GLY A 54 -8.79 2.05 -0.83
C GLY A 54 -9.68 3.15 -1.38
N VAL A 55 -9.09 4.19 -1.97
CA VAL A 55 -9.79 5.37 -2.49
C VAL A 55 -10.53 5.10 -3.80
N PHE A 56 -9.92 4.39 -4.74
CA PHE A 56 -10.43 4.28 -6.11
C PHE A 56 -11.16 2.96 -6.41
N VAL A 57 -10.89 1.91 -5.63
CA VAL A 57 -11.48 0.58 -5.85
C VAL A 57 -12.48 0.23 -4.75
N PHE A 58 -12.08 0.32 -3.48
CA PHE A 58 -12.91 -0.15 -2.37
C PHE A 58 -13.95 0.85 -1.91
N ALA A 59 -13.57 2.10 -1.69
CA ALA A 59 -14.50 3.11 -1.19
C ALA A 59 -15.74 3.28 -2.09
N PRO A 60 -15.66 3.27 -3.44
CA PRO A 60 -16.84 3.37 -4.30
C PRO A 60 -17.83 2.19 -4.19
N VAL A 61 -17.38 1.00 -3.79
CA VAL A 61 -18.22 -0.21 -3.72
C VAL A 61 -18.71 -0.53 -2.31
N ILE A 62 -18.11 0.06 -1.29
CA ILE A 62 -18.57 -0.09 0.09
C ILE A 62 -19.86 0.70 0.27
N ARG A 63 -20.89 0.05 0.80
CA ARG A 63 -22.14 0.72 1.10
C ARG A 63 -21.92 1.88 2.08
N PRO A 64 -22.53 3.05 1.87
CA PRO A 64 -22.19 4.24 2.63
C PRO A 64 -22.34 4.10 4.16
N GLU A 65 -23.32 3.35 4.62
CA GLU A 65 -23.54 3.07 6.05
C GLU A 65 -22.41 2.26 6.69
N HIS A 66 -21.58 1.59 5.89
CA HIS A 66 -20.44 0.79 6.32
C HIS A 66 -19.08 1.46 6.04
N ALA A 67 -19.06 2.65 5.44
CA ALA A 67 -17.86 3.27 4.88
C ALA A 67 -16.76 3.63 5.89
N ARG A 68 -17.11 3.73 7.19
CA ARG A 68 -16.15 3.89 8.30
C ARG A 68 -16.29 2.79 9.35
N SER A 69 -16.83 1.64 8.95
CA SER A 69 -16.96 0.49 9.83
C SER A 69 -15.60 -0.17 10.04
N LEU A 70 -15.45 -0.83 11.19
CA LEU A 70 -14.29 -1.69 11.45
C LEU A 70 -14.14 -2.75 10.34
N ARG A 71 -15.25 -3.25 9.78
CA ARG A 71 -15.23 -4.23 8.68
C ARG A 71 -14.59 -3.66 7.42
N ALA A 72 -14.97 -2.45 7.01
CA ALA A 72 -14.36 -1.78 5.86
C ALA A 72 -12.86 -1.55 6.06
N PHE A 73 -12.47 -1.10 7.25
CA PHE A 73 -11.06 -0.94 7.63
C PHE A 73 -10.30 -2.27 7.52
N LEU A 74 -10.82 -3.34 8.12
CA LEU A 74 -10.18 -4.66 8.10
C LEU A 74 -10.08 -5.26 6.70
N VAL A 75 -11.06 -5.02 5.82
CA VAL A 75 -11.00 -5.47 4.42
C VAL A 75 -9.87 -4.76 3.68
N ILE A 76 -9.75 -3.43 3.79
CA ILE A 76 -8.68 -2.68 3.12
C ILE A 76 -7.31 -3.08 3.67
N LEU A 77 -7.20 -3.24 5.00
CA LEU A 77 -5.97 -3.74 5.63
C LEU A 77 -5.60 -5.13 5.11
N ALA A 78 -6.54 -6.07 5.10
CA ALA A 78 -6.29 -7.44 4.64
C ALA A 78 -5.87 -7.48 3.17
N VAL A 79 -6.47 -6.64 2.32
CA VAL A 79 -6.05 -6.51 0.93
C VAL A 79 -4.63 -5.97 0.83
N GLY A 80 -4.28 -4.92 1.57
CA GLY A 80 -2.93 -4.38 1.55
C GLY A 80 -1.88 -5.40 2.00
N VAL A 81 -2.16 -6.16 3.06
CA VAL A 81 -1.29 -7.27 3.53
C VAL A 81 -1.17 -8.36 2.46
N ALA A 82 -2.27 -8.72 1.80
CA ALA A 82 -2.25 -9.71 0.73
C ALA A 82 -1.43 -9.24 -0.48
N VAL A 83 -1.50 -7.94 -0.84
CA VAL A 83 -0.68 -7.35 -1.91
C VAL A 83 0.80 -7.37 -1.52
N GLY A 84 1.16 -7.05 -0.28
CA GLY A 84 2.54 -7.18 0.22
C GLY A 84 3.07 -8.61 0.14
N ALA A 85 2.27 -9.58 0.62
CA ALA A 85 2.65 -10.99 0.50
C ALA A 85 2.80 -11.45 -0.97
N LEU A 86 1.97 -10.95 -1.88
CA LEU A 86 2.13 -11.22 -3.32
C LEU A 86 3.38 -10.56 -3.91
N TRP A 87 3.79 -9.41 -3.38
CA TRP A 87 5.02 -8.73 -3.77
C TRP A 87 6.25 -9.58 -3.41
N GLU A 88 6.33 -10.08 -2.18
CA GLU A 88 7.39 -11.01 -1.77
C GLU A 88 7.44 -12.29 -2.63
N ILE A 89 6.28 -12.82 -3.00
CA ILE A 89 6.21 -13.97 -3.92
C ILE A 89 6.79 -13.59 -5.29
N ALA A 90 6.54 -12.37 -5.77
CA ALA A 90 7.08 -11.89 -7.03
C ALA A 90 8.60 -11.71 -6.98
N GLU A 91 9.15 -11.20 -5.87
CA GLU A 91 10.59 -11.09 -5.65
C GLU A 91 11.26 -12.47 -5.59
N TRP A 92 10.68 -13.38 -4.81
CA TRP A 92 11.16 -14.76 -4.75
C TRP A 92 11.13 -15.42 -6.13
N ALA A 93 10.03 -15.23 -6.87
CA ALA A 93 9.90 -15.76 -8.21
C ALA A 93 10.97 -15.18 -9.13
N PHE A 94 11.22 -13.87 -9.07
CA PHE A 94 12.26 -13.20 -9.85
C PHE A 94 13.65 -13.81 -9.62
N ASP A 95 14.00 -14.09 -8.36
CA ASP A 95 15.27 -14.74 -8.02
C ASP A 95 15.40 -16.19 -8.54
N GLN A 96 14.30 -16.84 -8.96
CA GLN A 96 14.37 -18.17 -9.57
C GLN A 96 14.89 -18.15 -11.01
N PHE A 97 14.77 -17.01 -11.71
CA PHE A 97 15.12 -16.90 -13.13
C PHE A 97 16.05 -15.74 -13.46
N ALA A 98 16.29 -14.83 -12.51
CA ALA A 98 17.24 -13.74 -12.62
C ALA A 98 18.31 -13.85 -11.52
N SER A 99 19.55 -13.45 -11.83
CA SER A 99 20.66 -13.42 -10.88
C SER A 99 20.64 -12.17 -9.97
N GLY A 100 19.45 -11.64 -9.69
CA GLY A 100 19.27 -10.34 -9.03
C GLY A 100 19.56 -10.34 -7.54
N ASP A 101 19.39 -11.49 -6.88
CA ASP A 101 19.54 -11.65 -5.42
C ASP A 101 18.74 -10.59 -4.65
N VAL A 102 17.45 -10.48 -5.01
CA VAL A 102 16.52 -9.49 -4.44
C VAL A 102 16.27 -9.83 -2.97
N ILE A 103 15.94 -11.10 -2.68
CA ILE A 103 15.69 -11.58 -1.32
C ILE A 103 17.00 -11.92 -0.61
N LYS A 104 17.33 -11.16 0.44
CA LYS A 104 18.58 -11.34 1.21
C LYS A 104 18.41 -12.34 2.37
N GLY A 105 17.67 -13.41 2.09
CA GLY A 105 17.30 -14.47 3.03
C GLY A 105 15.97 -14.25 3.77
N LYS A 106 15.56 -15.23 4.58
CA LYS A 106 14.22 -15.27 5.22
C LYS A 106 13.92 -14.06 6.11
N GLN A 107 14.94 -13.46 6.72
CA GLN A 107 14.73 -12.31 7.60
C GLN A 107 14.33 -11.06 6.81
N ASP A 108 14.77 -10.93 5.57
CA ASP A 108 14.42 -9.83 4.65
C ASP A 108 12.90 -9.82 4.44
N THR A 109 12.38 -10.88 3.82
CA THR A 109 10.95 -11.08 3.59
C THR A 109 10.07 -10.90 4.81
N ILE A 110 10.50 -11.38 5.99
CA ILE A 110 9.71 -11.19 7.22
C ILE A 110 9.67 -9.72 7.64
N LEU A 111 10.78 -8.98 7.51
CA LEU A 111 10.81 -7.56 7.81
C LEU A 111 10.02 -6.76 6.77
N ASP A 112 10.07 -7.15 5.51
CA ASP A 112 9.34 -6.50 4.43
C ASP A 112 7.83 -6.70 4.56
N ILE A 113 7.36 -7.91 4.87
CA ILE A 113 5.94 -8.16 5.23
C ILE A 113 5.49 -7.33 6.44
N ILE A 114 6.35 -7.14 7.45
CA ILE A 114 6.03 -6.27 8.59
C ILE A 114 5.86 -4.83 8.11
N MET A 115 6.76 -4.32 7.27
CA MET A 115 6.69 -2.97 6.72
C MET A 115 5.46 -2.79 5.82
N ASP A 116 5.17 -3.76 4.97
CA ASP A 116 3.98 -3.83 4.13
C ASP A 116 2.70 -3.74 4.95
N THR A 117 2.65 -4.50 6.06
CA THR A 117 1.51 -4.50 6.98
C THR A 117 1.32 -3.14 7.64
N LEU A 118 2.42 -2.48 8.05
CA LEU A 118 2.37 -1.12 8.60
C LEU A 118 1.89 -0.11 7.55
N GLY A 119 2.36 -0.23 6.31
CA GLY A 119 1.89 0.60 5.20
C GLY A 119 0.39 0.41 4.92
N ALA A 120 -0.06 -0.84 4.87
CA ALA A 120 -1.48 -1.18 4.68
C ALA A 120 -2.37 -0.66 5.83
N LEU A 121 -1.87 -0.68 7.07
CA LEU A 121 -2.56 -0.11 8.23
C LEU A 121 -2.77 1.41 8.07
N LEU A 122 -1.72 2.14 7.71
CA LEU A 122 -1.80 3.59 7.47
C LEU A 122 -2.73 3.92 6.30
N ALA A 123 -2.66 3.13 5.23
CA ALA A 123 -3.54 3.26 4.06
C ALA A 123 -5.01 3.06 4.42
N ALA A 124 -5.33 2.02 5.18
CA ALA A 124 -6.69 1.75 5.62
C ALA A 124 -7.24 2.92 6.47
N ALA A 125 -6.45 3.41 7.42
CA ALA A 125 -6.82 4.55 8.26
C ALA A 125 -7.07 5.84 7.43
N MET A 126 -6.17 6.16 6.50
CA MET A 126 -6.31 7.31 5.61
C MET A 126 -7.48 7.18 4.65
N THR A 127 -7.76 5.97 4.17
CA THR A 127 -8.95 5.72 3.34
C THR A 127 -10.21 6.07 4.12
N MET A 128 -10.35 5.60 5.36
CA MET A 128 -11.51 5.94 6.21
C MET A 128 -11.63 7.45 6.46
N ALA A 129 -10.50 8.16 6.61
CA ALA A 129 -10.48 9.60 6.80
C ALA A 129 -10.90 10.38 5.54
N SER A 130 -10.62 9.84 4.35
CA SER A 130 -10.90 10.48 3.06
C SER A 130 -12.36 10.42 2.60
N VAL A 131 -13.21 9.64 3.27
CA VAL A 131 -14.62 9.48 2.92
C VAL A 131 -15.50 10.54 3.59
N ASP A 132 -16.30 11.30 2.84
CA ASP A 132 -17.31 12.23 3.37
C ASP A 132 -18.61 11.49 3.78
N ARG A 133 -19.16 11.88 4.93
CA ARG A 133 -20.40 11.34 5.53
C ARG A 133 -21.67 12.11 5.12
N ARG A 134 -21.55 13.23 4.41
CA ARG A 134 -22.64 14.22 4.28
C ARG A 134 -23.77 13.89 3.30
N ASP A 135 -23.75 12.75 2.60
CA ASP A 135 -24.75 12.43 1.55
C ASP A 135 -25.93 11.56 1.98
N HIS A 136 -26.23 11.43 3.28
CA HIS A 136 -27.41 10.65 3.71
C HIS A 136 -28.44 11.53 4.40
N PRO A 137 -29.57 11.86 3.73
CA PRO A 137 -30.75 12.29 4.45
C PRO A 137 -31.11 11.16 5.41
N ARG A 138 -31.16 11.49 6.71
CA ARG A 138 -31.76 10.61 7.70
C ARG A 138 -33.26 10.63 7.41
N ILE A 139 -33.73 9.59 6.73
CA ILE A 139 -35.17 9.28 6.62
C ILE A 139 -35.60 8.57 7.90
#